data_AF-A0A3C7W3V5-F1
#
_entry.id   AF-A0A3C7W3V5-F1
#
_cell.length_a   1.000
_cell.length_b   1.000
_cell.length_c   1.000
_cell.angle_alpha   90.00
_cell.angle_beta   90.00
_cell.angle_gamma   90.00
#
_symmetry.space_group_name_H-M   'P 1'
#
loop_
_entity.id
_entity.type
_entity.pdbx_description
1 polymer ?
#
loop_
_entity_poly.entity_id
_entity_poly.type
_entity_poly.pdbx_seq_one_letter_code
_entity_poly.pdbx_strand_id
1 'polypeptide(L)'
;MKQRERGLHELYREDPLAADWLAFGRRSDPVTRRGFLGGAGRMAALLGAEVAFAPLMPAGLIPAALADSDSDFAIPGKVPGLRILNDRPLNAETPAHLLDDPVTPASHMFVRNNGLPPPSVDAAGWRLVIDGEAVPRPLAFTLAELKARFRAHRYRL
;
A
#
# COMPACT_ATOMS: atom_id res chain seq x y z
N MET A 1 -10.37 24.74 -15.73
CA MET A 1 -9.66 24.09 -14.60
C MET A 1 -10.14 22.65 -14.53
N LYS A 2 -9.28 21.64 -14.73
CA LYS A 2 -9.67 20.24 -14.54
C LYS A 2 -9.93 20.01 -13.04
N GLN A 3 -11.09 19.48 -12.68
CA GLN A 3 -11.32 19.00 -11.32
C GLN A 3 -10.29 17.91 -11.03
N ARG A 4 -9.54 18.03 -9.92
CA ARG A 4 -8.67 16.96 -9.45
C ARG A 4 -9.56 15.94 -8.76
N GLU A 5 -9.84 14.84 -9.43
CA GLU A 5 -10.49 13.68 -8.81
C GLU A 5 -9.51 13.08 -7.81
N ARG A 6 -9.84 13.13 -6.52
CA ARG A 6 -9.00 12.60 -5.42
C ARG A 6 -9.58 11.26 -5.00
N GLY A 7 -8.73 10.25 -4.86
CA GLY A 7 -9.16 8.89 -4.48
C GLY A 7 -9.61 8.80 -3.02
N LEU A 8 -10.50 7.85 -2.69
CA LEU A 8 -10.98 7.63 -1.32
C LEU A 8 -9.81 7.35 -0.35
N HIS A 9 -8.87 6.52 -0.76
CA HIS A 9 -7.66 6.20 0.02
C HIS A 9 -6.72 7.40 0.23
N GLU A 10 -6.75 8.38 -0.68
CA GLU A 10 -5.98 9.62 -0.53
C GLU A 10 -6.60 10.52 0.53
N LEU A 11 -7.93 10.68 0.52
CA LEU A 11 -8.66 11.46 1.52
C LEU A 11 -8.47 10.88 2.93
N TYR A 12 -8.62 9.56 3.07
CA TYR A 12 -8.44 8.85 4.34
C TYR A 12 -6.99 8.87 4.86
N ARG A 13 -6.01 9.17 4.00
CA ARG A 13 -4.59 9.29 4.38
C ARG A 13 -4.27 10.65 5.01
N GLU A 14 -4.90 11.72 4.53
CA GLU A 14 -4.63 13.08 5.00
C GLU A 14 -5.41 13.40 6.28
N ASP A 15 -6.71 13.15 6.27
CA ASP A 15 -7.59 13.44 7.39
C ASP A 15 -8.74 12.41 7.42
N PRO A 16 -8.60 11.34 8.22
CA PRO A 16 -9.62 10.32 8.36
C PRO A 16 -11.00 10.85 8.80
N LEU A 17 -11.04 11.93 9.60
CA LEU A 17 -12.28 12.51 10.11
C LEU A 17 -12.97 13.33 9.02
N ALA A 18 -12.22 14.13 8.28
CA ALA A 18 -12.75 14.86 7.13
C ALA A 18 -13.15 13.90 6.01
N ALA A 19 -12.39 12.82 5.80
CA ALA A 19 -12.71 11.80 4.80
C ALA A 19 -14.00 11.06 5.12
N ASP A 20 -14.24 10.68 6.38
CA ASP A 20 -15.51 10.11 6.84
C ASP A 20 -16.71 11.04 6.57
N TRP A 21 -16.51 12.35 6.76
CA TRP A 21 -17.53 13.35 6.45
C TRP A 21 -17.76 13.48 4.94
N LEU A 22 -16.69 13.58 4.15
CA LEU A 22 -16.76 13.78 2.70
C LEU A 22 -17.33 12.54 1.99
N ALA A 23 -16.90 11.34 2.38
CA ALA A 23 -17.29 10.09 1.75
C ALA A 23 -18.66 9.60 2.24
N PHE A 24 -18.92 9.69 3.55
CA PHE A 24 -20.06 9.02 4.18
C PHE A 24 -21.00 9.98 4.90
N GLY A 25 -20.72 11.29 4.95
CA GLY A 25 -21.49 12.25 5.75
C GLY A 25 -21.44 11.95 7.25
N ARG A 26 -20.46 11.16 7.69
CA ARG A 26 -20.30 10.71 9.06
C ARG A 26 -19.41 11.69 9.81
N ARG A 27 -19.80 12.08 11.01
CA ARG A 27 -18.89 12.71 11.98
C ARG A 27 -18.50 11.64 12.97
N SER A 28 -17.24 11.22 12.93
CA SER A 28 -16.70 10.13 13.76
C SER A 28 -16.40 10.57 15.20
N ASP A 29 -17.19 11.51 15.73
CA ASP A 29 -17.17 11.91 17.12
C ASP A 29 -18.06 10.94 17.92
N PRO A 30 -17.48 10.12 18.82
CA PRO A 30 -18.20 9.08 19.54
C PRO A 30 -19.25 9.61 20.54
N VAL A 31 -19.33 10.94 20.76
CA VAL A 31 -20.07 11.52 21.89
C VAL A 31 -21.38 12.22 21.48
N THR A 32 -21.64 12.48 20.19
CA THR A 32 -22.80 13.31 19.80
C THR A 32 -23.92 12.59 19.03
N ARG A 33 -25.17 12.81 19.48
CA ARG A 33 -26.42 12.27 18.89
C ARG A 33 -26.69 12.75 17.45
N ARG A 34 -25.99 13.78 16.97
CA ARG A 34 -26.13 14.28 15.59
C ARG A 34 -25.22 13.50 14.62
N GLY A 35 -24.13 12.90 15.10
CA GLY A 35 -23.38 11.87 14.36
C GLY A 35 -24.16 10.55 14.22
N PHE A 36 -25.02 10.24 15.19
CA PHE A 36 -25.87 9.03 15.27
C PHE A 36 -26.88 8.86 14.13
N LEU A 37 -27.57 9.92 13.68
CA LEU A 37 -28.59 9.79 12.61
C LEU A 37 -28.04 9.99 11.19
N GLY A 38 -26.93 10.72 11.04
CA GLY A 38 -26.42 11.10 9.72
C GLY A 38 -25.52 10.06 9.04
N GLY A 39 -24.67 9.36 9.81
CA GLY A 39 -23.61 8.52 9.26
C GLY A 39 -23.97 7.05 9.03
N ALA A 40 -24.70 6.43 9.97
CA ALA A 40 -25.00 4.99 9.92
C ALA A 40 -25.97 4.63 8.78
N GLY A 41 -26.99 5.46 8.54
CA GLY A 41 -27.98 5.21 7.49
C GLY A 41 -27.43 5.33 6.07
N ARG A 42 -26.48 6.26 5.83
CA ARG A 42 -25.84 6.42 4.51
C ARG A 42 -24.88 5.28 4.21
N MET A 43 -24.16 4.80 5.21
CA MET A 43 -23.30 3.63 5.07
C MET A 43 -24.10 2.36 4.77
N ALA A 44 -25.19 2.12 5.50
CA ALA A 44 -26.06 0.98 5.25
C ALA A 44 -26.73 1.05 3.87
N ALA A 45 -27.14 2.25 3.43
CA ALA A 45 -27.66 2.47 2.08
C ALA A 45 -26.62 2.19 0.99
N LEU A 46 -25.38 2.62 1.21
CA LEU A 46 -24.28 2.42 0.26
C LEU A 46 -23.83 0.95 0.16
N LEU A 47 -23.85 0.23 1.28
CA LEU A 47 -23.51 -1.20 1.34
C LEU A 47 -24.68 -2.12 0.99
N GLY A 48 -25.91 -1.60 0.90
CA GLY A 48 -27.13 -2.39 0.70
C GLY A 48 -27.43 -3.37 1.85
N ALA A 49 -26.82 -3.15 3.02
CA ALA A 49 -26.89 -4.04 4.17
C ALA A 49 -26.81 -3.26 5.48
N GLU A 50 -27.45 -3.78 6.53
CA GLU A 50 -27.29 -3.22 7.88
C GLU A 50 -25.87 -3.47 8.40
N VAL A 51 -25.21 -2.41 8.88
CA VAL A 51 -23.90 -2.50 9.52
C VAL A 51 -24.11 -2.66 11.03
N ALA A 52 -24.01 -3.89 11.50
CA ALA A 52 -24.02 -4.19 12.93
C ALA A 52 -22.92 -3.38 13.64
N PHE A 53 -23.26 -2.75 14.78
CA PHE A 53 -22.35 -1.91 15.54
C PHE A 53 -21.74 -0.72 14.77
N ALA A 54 -22.39 -0.22 13.71
CA ALA A 54 -22.04 1.06 13.08
C ALA A 54 -21.74 2.21 14.08
N PRO A 55 -22.41 2.31 15.25
CA PRO A 55 -22.10 3.34 16.25
C PRO A 55 -20.72 3.24 16.89
N LEU A 56 -20.07 2.06 16.84
CA LEU A 56 -18.76 1.79 17.43
C LEU A 56 -17.65 1.78 16.38
N MET A 57 -17.99 2.01 15.11
CA MET A 57 -17.01 1.96 14.03
C MET A 57 -16.02 3.13 14.16
N PRO A 58 -14.71 2.86 14.38
CA PRO A 58 -13.73 3.94 14.53
C PRO A 58 -13.62 4.78 13.26
N ALA A 59 -13.10 6.00 13.42
CA ALA A 59 -12.71 6.83 12.28
C ALA A 59 -11.61 6.14 11.47
N GLY A 60 -11.59 6.39 10.16
CA GLY A 60 -10.50 5.88 9.31
C GLY A 60 -10.64 4.45 8.80
N LEU A 61 -11.75 3.77 9.09
CA LEU A 61 -12.09 2.50 8.46
C LEU A 61 -12.87 2.73 7.17
N ILE A 62 -12.35 2.20 6.07
CA ILE A 62 -13.05 2.13 4.78
C ILE A 62 -13.71 0.74 4.71
N PRO A 63 -15.04 0.64 4.54
CA PRO A 63 -15.70 -0.66 4.35
C PRO A 63 -15.09 -1.40 3.17
N ALA A 64 -14.88 -2.73 3.28
CA ALA A 64 -14.23 -3.51 2.23
C ALA A 64 -14.89 -3.35 0.85
N ALA A 65 -16.22 -3.28 0.79
CA ALA A 65 -16.97 -3.07 -0.45
C ALA A 65 -16.75 -1.69 -1.12
N LEU A 66 -16.14 -0.74 -0.40
CA LEU A 66 -15.79 0.61 -0.88
C LEU A 66 -14.29 0.86 -0.85
N ALA A 67 -13.54 0.00 -0.17
CA ALA A 67 -12.08 -0.05 -0.18
C ALA A 67 -11.57 -0.64 -1.49
N ASP A 68 -12.40 -1.45 -2.16
CA ASP A 68 -12.21 -1.85 -3.56
C ASP A 68 -12.53 -0.66 -4.47
N SER A 69 -11.68 0.38 -4.39
CA SER A 69 -11.78 1.53 -5.26
C SER A 69 -11.15 1.17 -6.60
N ASP A 70 -11.92 1.24 -7.69
CA ASP A 70 -11.47 1.21 -9.10
C ASP A 70 -10.49 2.37 -9.45
N SER A 71 -10.02 3.15 -8.47
CA SER A 71 -8.94 4.10 -8.72
C SER A 71 -7.67 3.30 -9.01
N ASP A 72 -7.16 3.42 -10.24
CA ASP A 72 -5.92 2.82 -10.71
C ASP A 72 -4.80 3.04 -9.68
N PHE A 73 -4.61 2.07 -8.79
CA PHE A 73 -3.49 2.05 -7.87
C PHE A 73 -2.24 1.77 -8.71
N ALA A 74 -1.66 2.83 -9.25
CA ALA A 74 -0.48 2.73 -10.08
C ALA A 74 0.74 2.48 -9.18
N ILE A 75 1.28 1.26 -9.26
CA ILE A 75 2.57 0.94 -8.65
C ILE A 75 3.66 1.50 -9.56
N PRO A 76 4.53 2.43 -9.10
CA PRO A 76 5.57 2.99 -9.94
C PRO A 76 6.45 1.91 -10.58
N GLY A 77 6.60 1.96 -11.90
CA GLY A 77 7.39 1.01 -12.68
C GLY A 77 6.71 -0.33 -12.98
N LYS A 78 5.44 -0.53 -12.61
CA LYS A 78 4.63 -1.70 -13.00
C LYS A 78 3.64 -1.36 -14.10
N VAL A 79 3.20 -2.38 -14.84
CA VAL A 79 2.12 -2.23 -15.82
C VAL A 79 0.78 -1.98 -15.11
N PRO A 80 -0.19 -1.32 -15.76
CA PRO A 80 -1.57 -1.31 -15.29
C PRO A 80 -2.14 -2.73 -15.23
N GLY A 81 -3.11 -2.97 -14.35
CA GLY A 81 -3.85 -4.24 -14.28
C GLY A 81 -3.22 -5.34 -13.40
N LEU A 82 -2.21 -5.02 -12.59
CA LEU A 82 -1.81 -5.91 -11.49
C LEU A 82 -2.96 -6.05 -10.49
N ARG A 83 -3.19 -7.27 -9.98
CA ARG A 83 -4.18 -7.49 -8.92
C ARG A 83 -3.56 -7.09 -7.59
N ILE A 84 -4.09 -6.03 -6.98
CA ILE A 84 -3.67 -5.58 -5.65
C ILE A 84 -4.29 -6.53 -4.61
N LEU A 85 -3.44 -7.14 -3.78
CA LEU A 85 -3.87 -8.02 -2.69
C LEU A 85 -3.95 -7.27 -1.36
N ASN A 86 -3.08 -6.27 -1.18
CA ASN A 86 -3.03 -5.40 -0.02
C ASN A 86 -2.27 -4.12 -0.38
N ASP A 87 -2.63 -2.98 0.19
CA ASP A 87 -1.98 -1.70 -0.06
C ASP A 87 -0.98 -1.31 1.05
N ARG A 88 -1.11 -1.87 2.26
CA ARG A 88 -0.26 -1.58 3.43
C ARG A 88 0.00 -2.82 4.30
N PRO A 89 1.14 -3.52 4.15
CA PRO A 89 2.19 -3.31 3.16
C PRO A 89 1.74 -3.69 1.74
N LEU A 90 2.26 -2.98 0.74
CA LEU A 90 1.90 -3.21 -0.66
C LEU A 90 2.24 -4.63 -1.10
N ASN A 91 1.23 -5.39 -1.51
CA ASN A 91 1.32 -6.70 -2.14
C ASN A 91 0.45 -6.71 -3.39
N ALA A 92 1.02 -7.14 -4.52
CA ALA A 92 0.32 -7.22 -5.80
C ALA A 92 0.85 -8.39 -6.61
N GLU A 93 -0.02 -9.02 -7.39
CA GLU A 93 0.33 -10.14 -8.26
C GLU A 93 0.00 -9.84 -9.72
N THR A 94 0.63 -10.61 -10.61
CA THR A 94 0.52 -10.43 -12.05
C THR A 94 -0.45 -11.44 -12.62
N PRO A 95 -1.48 -10.99 -13.37
CA PRO A 95 -2.40 -11.89 -14.06
C PRO A 95 -1.68 -12.91 -14.95
N ALA A 96 -2.18 -14.14 -15.01
CA ALA A 96 -1.56 -15.24 -15.73
C ALA A 96 -1.28 -14.93 -17.22
N HIS A 97 -2.16 -14.16 -17.88
CA HIS A 97 -2.01 -13.78 -19.29
C HIS A 97 -0.84 -12.80 -19.56
N LEU A 98 -0.23 -12.22 -18.51
CA LEU A 98 0.95 -11.36 -18.62
C LEU A 98 2.25 -12.11 -18.26
N LEU A 99 2.19 -13.42 -17.99
CA LEU A 99 3.30 -14.24 -17.52
C LEU A 99 3.85 -15.22 -18.58
N ASP A 100 3.72 -14.88 -19.86
CA ASP A 100 4.20 -15.73 -20.98
C ASP A 100 5.70 -15.56 -21.27
N ASP A 101 6.33 -14.49 -20.78
CA ASP A 101 7.73 -14.20 -21.06
C ASP A 101 8.68 -15.23 -20.44
N PRO A 102 9.69 -15.74 -21.19
CA PRO A 102 10.71 -16.67 -20.66
C PRO A 102 11.55 -16.14 -19.49
N VAL A 103 11.52 -14.83 -19.26
CA VAL A 103 11.96 -14.16 -18.04
C VAL A 103 10.94 -13.06 -17.77
N THR A 104 10.21 -13.16 -16.67
CA THR A 104 9.21 -12.15 -16.32
C THR A 104 9.87 -10.76 -16.22
N PRO A 105 9.44 -9.77 -17.02
CA PRO A 105 10.04 -8.45 -16.98
C PRO A 105 9.76 -7.78 -15.63
N ALA A 106 10.63 -6.85 -15.23
CA ALA A 106 10.50 -6.15 -13.95
C ALA A 106 9.14 -5.46 -13.77
N SER A 107 8.52 -5.01 -14.86
CA SER A 107 7.19 -4.40 -14.87
C SER A 107 6.04 -5.38 -14.61
N HIS A 108 6.25 -6.68 -14.86
CA HIS A 108 5.31 -7.79 -14.61
C HIS A 108 5.68 -8.61 -13.38
N MET A 109 6.76 -8.28 -12.66
CA MET A 109 7.11 -9.03 -11.46
C MET A 109 6.12 -8.73 -10.33
N PHE A 110 5.70 -9.72 -9.56
CA PHE A 110 4.85 -9.49 -8.39
C PHE A 110 5.55 -8.58 -7.35
N VAL A 111 4.77 -7.95 -6.48
CA VAL A 111 5.26 -7.16 -5.35
C VAL A 111 4.85 -7.85 -4.07
N ARG A 112 5.82 -8.08 -3.18
CA ARG A 112 5.54 -8.61 -1.84
C ARG A 112 6.35 -7.87 -0.79
N ASN A 113 5.70 -6.99 -0.05
CA ASN A 113 6.30 -6.26 1.07
C ASN A 113 5.78 -6.78 2.41
N ASN A 114 6.68 -6.92 3.39
CA ASN A 114 6.32 -7.23 4.78
C ASN A 114 5.99 -5.98 5.61
N GLY A 115 6.48 -4.83 5.17
CA GLY A 115 6.33 -3.56 5.86
C GLY A 115 6.31 -2.42 4.85
N LEU A 116 6.29 -1.19 5.35
CA LEU A 116 6.33 -0.01 4.51
C LEU A 116 7.79 0.24 4.07
N PRO A 117 8.08 0.30 2.76
CA PRO A 117 9.41 0.67 2.30
C PRO A 117 9.72 2.12 2.68
N PRO A 118 10.99 2.47 2.93
CA PRO A 118 11.38 3.85 3.17
C PRO A 118 11.09 4.73 1.95
N PRO A 119 10.69 6.00 2.13
CA PRO A 119 10.30 6.88 1.02
C PRO A 119 11.49 7.27 0.12
N SER A 120 12.70 7.24 0.67
CA SER A 120 13.95 7.47 -0.05
C SER A 120 15.05 6.58 0.51
N VAL A 121 16.05 6.28 -0.32
CA VAL A 121 17.21 5.48 0.06
C VAL A 121 18.47 6.22 -0.39
N ASP A 122 19.38 6.48 0.54
CA ASP A 122 20.73 6.94 0.22
C ASP A 122 21.59 5.74 -0.18
N ALA A 123 21.71 5.51 -1.49
CA ALA A 123 22.49 4.40 -2.02
C ALA A 123 24.01 4.56 -1.80
N ALA A 124 24.50 5.79 -1.61
CA ALA A 124 25.93 6.06 -1.39
C ALA A 124 26.31 5.80 0.07
N GLY A 125 25.43 6.18 1.01
CA GLY A 125 25.61 5.94 2.44
C GLY A 125 25.23 4.53 2.91
N TRP A 126 24.47 3.77 2.12
CA TRP A 126 24.05 2.41 2.48
C TRP A 126 25.24 1.46 2.65
N ARG A 127 25.17 0.60 3.68
CA ARG A 127 26.20 -0.40 3.99
C ARG A 127 25.60 -1.79 4.19
N LEU A 128 26.25 -2.81 3.60
CA LEU A 128 26.07 -4.21 3.96
C LEU A 128 27.00 -4.54 5.13
N VAL A 129 26.43 -4.95 6.25
CA VAL A 129 27.19 -5.45 7.42
C VAL A 129 27.10 -6.97 7.46
N ILE A 130 28.24 -7.63 7.60
CA ILE A 130 28.35 -9.07 7.81
C ILE A 130 28.97 -9.25 9.19
N ASP A 131 28.17 -9.69 10.15
CA ASP A 131 28.56 -10.01 11.52
C ASP A 131 27.90 -11.30 12.02
N GLY A 132 28.13 -11.65 13.28
CA GLY A 132 27.51 -12.78 13.96
C GLY A 132 28.50 -13.56 14.81
N GLU A 133 28.00 -14.52 15.58
CA GLU A 133 28.80 -15.35 16.50
C GLU A 133 29.96 -16.08 15.78
N ALA A 134 29.70 -16.59 14.58
CA ALA A 134 30.68 -17.31 13.78
C ALA A 134 31.58 -16.40 12.92
N VAL A 135 31.47 -15.08 13.02
CA VAL A 135 32.25 -14.12 12.21
C VAL A 135 33.44 -13.60 13.03
N PRO A 136 34.69 -14.04 12.76
CA PRO A 136 35.83 -13.66 13.60
C PRO A 136 36.15 -12.17 13.55
N ARG A 137 35.83 -11.51 12.42
CA ARG A 137 36.00 -10.07 12.21
C ARG A 137 34.83 -9.54 11.38
N PRO A 138 33.94 -8.71 11.96
CA PRO A 138 32.85 -8.08 11.23
C PRO A 138 33.34 -7.27 10.03
N LEU A 139 32.57 -7.27 8.95
CA LEU A 139 32.88 -6.55 7.72
C LEU A 139 31.72 -5.63 7.35
N ALA A 140 32.05 -4.46 6.79
CA ALA A 140 31.07 -3.54 6.25
C ALA A 140 31.50 -3.11 4.84
N PHE A 141 30.57 -3.15 3.88
CA PHE A 141 30.81 -2.74 2.51
C PHE A 141 29.77 -1.70 2.07
N THR A 142 30.24 -0.64 1.43
CA THR A 142 29.38 0.22 0.60
C THR A 142 28.97 -0.50 -0.68
N LEU A 143 27.91 -0.02 -1.33
CA LEU A 143 27.49 -0.56 -2.63
C LEU A 143 28.60 -0.45 -3.70
N ALA A 144 29.43 0.60 -3.64
CA ALA A 144 30.56 0.78 -4.55
C ALA A 144 31.66 -0.26 -4.33
N GLU A 145 32.02 -0.53 -3.06
CA GLU A 145 33.02 -1.55 -2.72
C GLU A 145 32.56 -2.95 -3.14
N LEU A 146 31.27 -3.28 -2.98
CA LEU A 146 30.72 -4.55 -3.44
C LEU A 146 30.92 -4.74 -4.95
N LYS A 147 30.60 -3.70 -5.74
CA LYS A 147 30.74 -3.73 -7.21
C LYS A 147 32.20 -3.80 -7.67
N ALA A 148 33.13 -3.21 -6.93
CA ALA A 148 34.54 -3.17 -7.31
C ALA A 148 35.33 -4.42 -6.88
N ARG A 149 35.01 -4.99 -5.72
CA ARG A 149 35.83 -6.06 -5.10
C ARG A 149 35.42 -7.47 -5.51
N PHE A 150 34.18 -7.68 -5.90
CA PHE A 150 33.65 -9.01 -6.18
C PHE A 150 33.24 -9.14 -7.64
N ARG A 151 33.50 -10.32 -8.21
CA ARG A 151 33.05 -10.64 -9.56
C ARG A 151 31.52 -10.72 -9.58
N ALA A 152 30.90 -9.99 -10.51
CA ALA A 152 29.47 -10.12 -10.75
C ALA A 152 29.17 -11.48 -11.43
N HIS A 153 28.29 -12.25 -10.81
CA HIS A 153 27.77 -13.50 -11.38
C HIS A 153 26.32 -13.28 -11.81
N ARG A 154 25.97 -13.67 -13.05
CA ARG A 154 24.61 -13.59 -13.58
C ARG A 154 24.02 -15.00 -13.59
N TYR A 155 22.92 -15.17 -12.88
CA TYR A 155 22.15 -16.42 -12.86
C TYR A 155 20.83 -16.22 -13.60
N ARG A 156 20.44 -17.24 -14.35
CA ARG A 156 19.09 -17.44 -14.87
C ARG A 156 18.68 -18.81 -14.37
N LEU A 157 17.88 -18.83 -13.31
CA LEU A 157 17.30 -20.04 -12.73
C LEU A 157 16.08 -20.48 -13.55
#